data_AF-A0A2R5F9F5-F1
#
_entry.id   AF-A0A2R5F9F5-F1
#
_cell.length_a   1.000
_cell.length_b   1.000
_cell.length_c   1.000
_cell.angle_alpha   90.00
_cell.angle_beta   90.00
_cell.angle_gamma   90.00
#
_symmetry.space_group_name_H-M   'P 1'
#
loop_
_entity.id
_entity.type
_entity.pdbx_description
1 polymer ?
#
loop_
_entity_poly.entity_id
_entity_poly.type
_entity_poly.pdbx_seq_one_letter_code
_entity_poly.pdbx_strand_id
1 'polypeptide(L)'
;MSALELVMLTEKQELALDACHASQPICLVDADITKPFVYDRWYGFFYVPPGYHQLSMATLLAFHHGEHRAVEAAKKLGLAFSGGAAEHWLKTIPGAAFKSSQGRLIAVGTFRNLSPLERRVFGGNLDNLKLAQPPT
;
A
#
# COMPACT_ATOMS: atom_id res chain seq x y z
N MET A 1 7.95 4.24 -16.43
CA MET A 1 8.24 2.95 -15.78
C MET A 1 7.27 1.92 -16.33
N SER A 2 7.77 0.83 -16.87
CA SER A 2 6.91 -0.28 -17.29
C SER A 2 6.30 -0.90 -16.02
N ALA A 3 5.12 -1.54 -16.12
CA ALA A 3 4.46 -2.16 -14.97
C ALA A 3 5.20 -3.39 -14.39
N LEU A 4 6.44 -3.63 -14.84
CA LEU A 4 7.29 -4.77 -14.51
C LEU A 4 8.56 -4.36 -13.74
N GLU A 5 8.89 -3.06 -13.66
CA GLU A 5 10.10 -2.59 -13.01
C GLU A 5 9.78 -1.94 -11.66
N LEU A 6 10.24 -2.57 -10.58
CA LEU A 6 10.14 -2.03 -9.23
C LEU A 6 11.32 -1.09 -8.93
N VAL A 7 11.04 -0.04 -8.18
CA VAL A 7 12.07 0.80 -7.58
C VAL A 7 12.77 0.01 -6.48
N MET A 8 14.10 -0.05 -6.54
CA MET A 8 14.92 -0.66 -5.50
C MET A 8 14.77 0.12 -4.20
N LEU A 9 14.46 -0.60 -3.13
CA LEU A 9 14.45 -0.05 -1.78
C LEU A 9 15.89 0.20 -1.32
N THR A 10 16.08 1.25 -0.53
CA THR A 10 17.32 1.42 0.24
C THR A 10 17.30 0.51 1.46
N GLU A 11 18.47 0.17 2.00
CA GLU A 11 18.61 -0.63 3.23
C GLU A 11 17.75 -0.09 4.39
N LYS A 12 17.68 1.23 4.55
CA LYS A 12 16.84 1.85 5.60
C LYS A 12 15.34 1.63 5.37
N GLN A 13 14.91 1.58 4.12
CA GLN A 13 13.52 1.32 3.75
C GLN A 13 13.17 -0.17 3.92
N GLU A 14 14.09 -1.07 3.57
CA GLU A 14 13.96 -2.50 3.82
C GLU A 14 13.80 -2.77 5.33
N LEU A 15 14.70 -2.24 6.16
CA LEU A 15 14.61 -2.37 7.62
C LEU A 15 13.30 -1.79 8.20
N ALA A 16 12.80 -0.69 7.62
CA ALA A 16 11.54 -0.08 8.05
C ALA A 16 10.32 -0.96 7.71
N LEU A 17 10.36 -1.66 6.57
CA LEU A 17 9.32 -2.63 6.17
C LEU A 17 9.42 -3.93 6.98
N ASP A 18 10.63 -4.40 7.28
CA ASP A 18 10.86 -5.54 8.16
C ASP A 18 10.31 -5.30 9.57
N ALA A 19 10.45 -4.08 10.09
CA ALA A 19 9.84 -3.67 11.36
C ALA A 19 8.29 -3.68 11.32
N CYS A 20 7.71 -3.66 10.13
CA CYS A 20 6.27 -3.85 9.91
C CYS A 20 5.91 -5.32 9.64
N HIS A 21 6.87 -6.24 9.67
CA HIS A 21 6.75 -7.63 9.24
C HIS A 21 6.23 -7.79 7.80
N ALA A 22 6.48 -6.80 6.95
CA ALA A 22 6.16 -6.89 5.54
C ALA A 22 7.10 -7.89 4.85
N SER A 23 6.61 -8.62 3.85
CA SER A 23 7.48 -9.45 3.00
C SER A 23 8.44 -8.58 2.17
N GLN A 24 9.37 -9.23 1.48
CA GLN A 24 10.05 -8.60 0.34
C GLN A 24 9.04 -8.20 -0.75
N PRO A 25 9.34 -7.16 -1.55
CA PRO A 25 8.44 -6.69 -2.61
C PRO A 25 8.25 -7.75 -3.71
N ILE A 26 7.01 -7.88 -4.18
CA ILE A 26 6.63 -8.81 -5.24
C ILE A 26 6.01 -8.01 -6.40
N CYS A 27 6.39 -8.35 -7.63
CA CYS A 27 5.81 -7.75 -8.82
C CYS A 27 4.30 -8.02 -8.93
N LEU A 28 3.56 -7.07 -9.49
CA LEU A 28 2.10 -7.16 -9.63
C LEU A 28 1.63 -8.43 -10.36
N VAL A 29 2.41 -8.91 -11.33
CA VAL A 29 2.07 -10.10 -12.12
C VAL A 29 2.28 -11.42 -11.39
N ASP A 30 3.10 -11.42 -10.33
CA ASP A 30 3.45 -12.60 -9.54
C ASP A 30 2.72 -12.64 -8.19
N ALA A 31 1.93 -11.60 -7.89
CA ALA A 31 1.28 -11.43 -6.61
C ALA A 31 0.03 -12.32 -6.44
N ASP A 32 -0.06 -12.96 -5.27
CA ASP A 32 -1.22 -13.70 -4.81
C ASP A 32 -2.15 -12.77 -4.01
N ILE A 33 -3.16 -12.24 -4.70
CA ILE A 33 -4.16 -11.33 -4.13
C ILE A 33 -5.10 -11.98 -3.10
N THR A 34 -5.01 -13.30 -2.90
CA THR A 34 -5.79 -13.98 -1.86
C THR A 34 -5.23 -13.70 -0.47
N LYS A 35 -3.95 -13.36 -0.36
CA LYS A 35 -3.28 -13.03 0.91
C LYS A 35 -3.53 -11.58 1.32
N PRO A 36 -3.43 -11.24 2.61
CA PRO A 36 -3.42 -9.84 3.05
C PRO A 36 -2.17 -9.13 2.51
N PHE A 37 -2.35 -7.92 1.96
CA PHE A 37 -1.25 -7.19 1.33
C PHE A 37 -1.42 -5.67 1.44
N VAL A 38 -0.32 -4.96 1.23
CA VAL A 38 -0.28 -3.56 0.79
C VAL A 38 0.44 -3.50 -0.56
N TYR A 39 -0.05 -2.69 -1.48
CA TYR A 39 0.51 -2.54 -2.82
C TYR A 39 0.80 -1.08 -3.10
N ASP A 40 2.04 -0.82 -3.48
CA ASP A 40 2.49 0.45 -4.02
C ASP A 40 2.99 0.23 -5.44
N ARG A 41 2.59 1.07 -6.40
CA ARG A 41 3.01 0.86 -7.80
C ARG A 41 4.53 0.94 -7.97
N TRP A 42 5.21 1.79 -7.21
CA TRP A 42 6.65 1.94 -7.36
C TRP A 42 7.43 0.81 -6.70
N TYR A 43 6.92 0.26 -5.61
CA TYR A 43 7.66 -0.71 -4.80
C TYR A 43 7.14 -2.15 -4.91
N GLY A 44 5.90 -2.37 -5.35
CA GLY A 44 5.28 -3.68 -5.53
C GLY A 44 4.32 -4.07 -4.41
N PHE A 45 4.04 -5.38 -4.33
CA PHE A 45 3.24 -6.00 -3.28
C PHE A 45 4.09 -6.38 -2.09
N PHE A 46 3.55 -6.10 -0.92
CA PHE A 46 4.07 -6.58 0.35
C PHE A 46 2.97 -7.39 1.01
N TYR A 47 3.23 -8.66 1.32
CA TYR A 47 2.34 -9.41 2.20
C TYR A 47 2.56 -8.93 3.63
N VAL A 48 1.46 -8.69 4.34
CA VAL A 48 1.51 -8.09 5.67
C VAL A 48 0.67 -8.92 6.65
N PRO A 49 1.21 -9.30 7.81
CA PRO A 49 0.45 -10.05 8.81
C PRO A 49 -0.68 -9.21 9.43
N PRO A 50 -1.66 -9.87 10.09
CA PRO A 50 -2.73 -9.18 10.81
C PRO A 50 -2.18 -8.12 11.78
N GLY A 51 -2.78 -6.92 11.77
CA GLY A 51 -2.41 -5.82 12.66
C GLY A 51 -1.39 -4.81 12.09
N TYR A 52 -0.68 -5.13 11.00
CA TYR A 52 0.44 -4.29 10.52
C TYR A 52 0.17 -3.49 9.24
N HIS A 53 -0.99 -3.66 8.60
CA HIS A 53 -1.30 -2.98 7.33
C HIS A 53 -1.27 -1.45 7.45
N GLN A 54 -1.89 -0.85 8.49
CA GLN A 54 -1.86 0.60 8.68
C GLN A 54 -0.44 1.14 8.87
N LEU A 55 0.38 0.44 9.66
CA LEU A 55 1.78 0.83 9.85
C LEU A 55 2.56 0.72 8.53
N SER A 56 2.37 -0.36 7.78
CA SER A 56 3.02 -0.57 6.47
C SER A 56 2.64 0.51 5.46
N MET A 57 1.35 0.86 5.38
CA MET A 57 0.85 1.95 4.52
C MET A 57 1.45 3.31 4.92
N ALA A 58 1.50 3.61 6.22
CA ALA A 58 2.12 4.83 6.72
C ALA A 58 3.65 4.87 6.49
N THR A 59 4.32 3.72 6.53
CA THR A 59 5.75 3.58 6.18
C THR A 59 5.97 3.84 4.69
N LEU A 60 5.14 3.28 3.81
CA LEU A 60 5.20 3.55 2.37
C LEU A 60 4.95 5.03 2.07
N LEU A 61 4.03 5.69 2.77
CA LEU A 61 3.86 7.14 2.68
C LEU A 61 5.16 7.89 3.00
N ALA A 62 5.89 7.46 4.03
CA ALA A 62 7.16 8.07 4.39
C ALA A 62 8.16 8.02 3.23
N PHE A 63 8.22 6.90 2.51
CA PHE A 63 9.15 6.73 1.39
C PHE A 63 8.87 7.74 0.28
N HIS A 64 7.60 8.02 -0.03
CA HIS A 64 7.19 9.05 -0.99
C HIS A 64 7.59 10.47 -0.57
N HIS A 65 7.85 10.70 0.71
CA HIS A 65 8.27 11.99 1.25
C HIS A 65 9.78 12.08 1.57
N GLY A 66 10.56 11.10 1.14
CA GLY A 66 12.00 11.01 1.40
C GLY A 66 12.35 10.60 2.83
N GLU A 67 11.37 10.12 3.60
CA GLU A 67 11.52 9.67 4.97
C GLU A 67 11.53 8.13 5.01
N HIS A 68 12.04 7.54 6.10
CA HIS A 68 12.01 6.09 6.32
C HIS A 68 11.18 5.69 7.56
N ARG A 69 10.68 6.68 8.30
CA ARG A 69 9.88 6.47 9.52
C ARG A 69 8.49 7.05 9.31
N ALA A 70 7.47 6.20 9.44
CA ALA A 70 6.06 6.58 9.29
C ALA A 70 5.65 7.78 10.16
N VAL A 71 6.19 7.90 11.38
CA VAL A 71 5.91 9.02 12.28
C VAL A 71 6.40 10.37 11.75
N GLU A 72 7.51 10.40 11.02
CA GLU A 72 8.08 11.66 10.50
C GLU A 72 7.23 12.19 9.35
N ALA A 73 6.75 11.32 8.46
CA ALA A 73 5.80 11.68 7.43
C ALA A 73 4.45 12.15 8.01
N ALA A 74 3.95 11.46 9.03
CA ALA A 74 2.72 11.88 9.73
C ALA A 74 2.85 13.28 10.33
N LYS A 75 3.95 13.57 11.03
CA LYS A 75 4.24 14.92 11.58
C LYS A 75 4.33 15.97 10.49
N LYS A 76 5.10 15.70 9.43
CA LYS A 76 5.32 16.62 8.30
C LYS A 76 4.02 16.99 7.59
N LEU A 77 3.06 16.08 7.55
CA LEU A 77 1.76 16.25 6.91
C LEU A 77 0.64 16.66 7.89
N GLY A 78 0.91 16.77 9.19
CA GLY A 78 -0.10 17.06 10.21
C GLY A 78 -1.17 15.97 10.36
N LEU A 79 -0.81 14.70 10.16
CA LEU A 79 -1.72 13.55 10.17
C LEU A 79 -1.64 12.77 11.49
N ALA A 80 -2.77 12.15 11.88
CA ALA A 80 -2.79 11.22 13.01
C ALA A 80 -1.96 9.97 12.69
N PHE A 81 -1.05 9.61 13.61
CA PHE A 81 -0.24 8.40 13.50
C PHE A 81 -0.95 7.19 14.12
N SER A 82 -0.97 6.00 13.51
CA SER A 82 -0.59 5.65 12.13
C SER A 82 -1.80 5.69 11.16
N GLY A 83 -3.02 5.63 11.68
CA GLY A 83 -4.24 5.49 10.87
C GLY A 83 -4.47 6.62 9.86
N GLY A 84 -4.30 7.87 10.28
CA GLY A 84 -4.48 9.03 9.38
C GLY A 84 -3.44 9.07 8.25
N ALA A 85 -2.19 8.69 8.55
CA ALA A 85 -1.15 8.51 7.53
C ALA A 85 -1.49 7.38 6.54
N ALA A 86 -2.00 6.25 7.03
CA ALA A 86 -2.41 5.12 6.19
C ALA A 86 -3.56 5.51 5.24
N GLU A 87 -4.58 6.21 5.76
CA GLU A 87 -5.68 6.69 4.93
C GLU A 87 -5.22 7.70 3.88
N HIS A 88 -4.34 8.62 4.28
CA HIS A 88 -3.78 9.61 3.37
C HIS A 88 -3.04 8.91 2.23
N TRP A 89 -2.15 7.96 2.55
CA TRP A 89 -1.44 7.14 1.56
C TRP A 89 -2.41 6.52 0.56
N LEU A 90 -3.44 5.84 1.04
CA LEU A 90 -4.38 5.14 0.17
C LEU A 90 -5.12 6.10 -0.78
N LYS A 91 -5.43 7.31 -0.31
CA LYS A 91 -6.15 8.34 -1.08
C LYS A 91 -5.26 9.07 -2.08
N THR A 92 -4.00 9.32 -1.74
CA THR A 92 -3.13 10.23 -2.52
C THR A 92 -2.14 9.51 -3.40
N ILE A 93 -1.70 8.29 -3.06
CA ILE A 93 -0.72 7.56 -3.85
C ILE A 93 -1.41 6.87 -5.04
N PRO A 94 -1.04 7.20 -6.29
CA PRO A 94 -1.67 6.60 -7.46
C PRO A 94 -1.43 5.10 -7.56
N GLY A 95 -2.50 4.33 -7.69
CA GLY A 95 -2.43 2.87 -7.78
C GLY A 95 -2.41 2.15 -6.45
N ALA A 96 -2.31 2.87 -5.32
CA ALA A 96 -2.28 2.28 -3.99
C ALA A 96 -3.50 1.38 -3.73
N ALA A 97 -3.23 0.20 -3.20
CA ALA A 97 -4.24 -0.78 -2.84
C ALA A 97 -3.83 -1.54 -1.58
N PHE A 98 -4.80 -2.00 -0.80
CA PHE A 98 -4.51 -2.95 0.28
C PHE A 98 -5.65 -3.93 0.49
N LYS A 99 -5.32 -5.09 1.06
CA LYS A 99 -6.29 -6.08 1.53
C LYS A 99 -5.98 -6.44 2.98
N SER A 100 -6.91 -6.14 3.87
CA SER A 100 -6.82 -6.53 5.27
C SER A 100 -7.07 -8.02 5.45
N SER A 101 -6.45 -8.63 6.46
CA SER A 101 -6.74 -10.01 6.87
C SER A 101 -8.19 -10.22 7.32
N GLN A 102 -8.87 -9.16 7.76
CA GLN A 102 -10.28 -9.21 8.17
C GLN A 102 -11.25 -8.92 7.01
N GLY A 103 -10.74 -8.37 5.90
CA GLY A 103 -11.54 -7.91 4.78
C GLY A 103 -11.52 -8.89 3.60
N ARG A 104 -12.67 -9.10 2.96
CA ARG A 104 -12.76 -9.86 1.72
C ARG A 104 -12.35 -9.05 0.49
N LEU A 105 -12.59 -7.73 0.54
CA LEU A 105 -12.41 -6.82 -0.58
C LEU A 105 -11.08 -6.09 -0.52
N ILE A 106 -10.52 -5.83 -1.70
CA ILE A 106 -9.34 -4.98 -1.89
C ILE A 106 -9.80 -3.52 -1.83
N ALA A 107 -9.19 -2.75 -0.95
CA ALA A 107 -9.47 -1.33 -0.81
C ALA A 107 -8.51 -0.53 -1.70
N VAL A 108 -9.06 0.41 -2.45
CA VAL A 108 -8.31 1.37 -3.28
C VAL A 108 -8.80 2.78 -2.97
N GLY A 109 -7.92 3.78 -3.07
CA GLY A 109 -8.33 5.18 -2.86
C GLY A 109 -9.24 5.70 -3.96
N THR A 110 -8.94 5.36 -5.20
CA THR A 110 -9.77 5.71 -6.36
C THR A 110 -9.56 4.74 -7.50
N PHE A 111 -10.67 4.30 -8.09
CA PHE A 111 -10.62 3.46 -9.28
C PHE A 111 -9.91 4.14 -10.43
N ARG A 112 -10.06 5.45 -10.61
CA ARG A 112 -9.52 6.18 -11.77
C ARG A 112 -8.00 6.10 -11.86
N ASN A 113 -7.31 5.96 -10.73
CA ASN A 113 -5.84 5.92 -10.70
C ASN A 113 -5.28 4.51 -10.93
N LEU A 114 -6.12 3.49 -11.11
CA LEU A 114 -5.68 2.14 -11.47
C LEU A 114 -5.35 2.04 -12.96
N SER A 115 -4.16 1.51 -13.27
CA SER A 115 -3.77 1.12 -14.61
C SER A 115 -4.64 -0.03 -15.13
N PRO A 116 -4.70 -0.27 -16.46
CA PRO A 116 -5.44 -1.41 -17.00
C PRO A 116 -5.00 -2.77 -16.41
N LEU A 117 -3.71 -2.94 -16.12
CA LEU A 117 -3.18 -4.17 -15.52
C LEU A 117 -3.62 -4.30 -14.06
N GLU A 118 -3.52 -3.23 -13.27
CA GLU A 118 -3.98 -3.22 -11.87
C GLU A 118 -5.46 -3.52 -11.76
N ARG A 119 -6.30 -2.96 -12.64
CA ARG A 119 -7.74 -3.28 -12.68
C ARG A 119 -7.96 -4.76 -12.94
N ARG A 120 -7.24 -5.32 -13.91
CA ARG A 120 -7.34 -6.74 -14.26
C ARG A 120 -6.94 -7.64 -13.10
N VAL A 121 -5.86 -7.30 -12.41
CA VAL A 121 -5.35 -8.09 -11.27
C VAL A 121 -6.25 -7.95 -10.04
N PHE A 122 -6.60 -6.72 -9.62
CA PHE A 122 -7.38 -6.50 -8.40
C PHE A 122 -8.85 -6.86 -8.53
N GLY A 123 -9.42 -6.71 -9.72
CA GLY A 123 -10.86 -6.74 -9.88
C GLY A 123 -11.26 -7.04 -11.29
N GLY A 124 -10.88 -8.21 -11.81
CA GLY A 124 -11.39 -8.74 -13.09
C GLY A 124 -12.89 -8.47 -13.30
N ASN A 125 -13.68 -8.38 -12.22
CA ASN A 125 -14.92 -7.61 -12.10
C ASN A 125 -14.88 -6.72 -10.83
N LEU A 126 -15.55 -5.56 -10.86
CA LEU A 126 -15.57 -4.52 -9.81
C LEU A 126 -16.02 -5.01 -8.41
N ASP A 127 -16.63 -6.20 -8.33
CA ASP A 127 -17.15 -6.81 -7.10
C ASP A 127 -16.09 -7.11 -6.04
N ASN A 128 -14.81 -7.20 -6.43
CA ASN A 128 -13.69 -7.45 -5.53
C ASN A 128 -13.11 -6.17 -4.89
N LEU A 129 -13.60 -5.00 -5.30
CA LEU A 129 -13.05 -3.73 -4.87
C LEU A 129 -14.01 -2.96 -3.97
N LYS A 130 -13.44 -2.25 -3.01
CA LYS A 130 -14.15 -1.20 -2.28
C LYS A 130 -13.35 0.10 -2.33
N LEU A 131 -14.06 1.22 -2.41
CA LEU A 131 -13.45 2.51 -2.15
C LEU A 131 -13.16 2.63 -0.65
N ALA A 132 -12.00 3.19 -0.33
CA ALA A 132 -11.74 3.63 1.03
C ALA A 132 -12.79 4.67 1.42
N GLN A 133 -13.63 4.35 2.40
CA GLN A 133 -14.59 5.31 2.93
C GLN A 133 -13.85 6.38 3.76
N PRO A 134 -14.33 7.63 3.79
CA PRO A 134 -13.87 8.60 4.77
C PRO A 134 -14.18 8.10 6.19
N PRO A 135 -13.34 8.42 7.19
CA PRO A 135 -13.65 8.09 8.58
C PRO A 135 -14.95 8.80 8.98
N THR A 136 -15.86 8.05 9.61
CA THR A 136 -16.97 8.60 10.40
C THR A 136 -16.45 9.26 11.65
#